data_AF-A0A931HN39-F1
#
_entry.id   AF-A0A931HN39-F1
#
_cell.length_a   1.000
_cell.length_b   1.000
_cell.length_c   1.000
_cell.angle_alpha   90.00
_cell.angle_beta   90.00
_cell.angle_gamma   90.00
#
_symmetry.space_group_name_H-M   'P 1'
#
loop_
_entity.id
_entity.type
_entity.pdbx_description
1 polymer ?
#
loop_
_entity_poly.entity_id
_entity_poly.type
_entity_poly.pdbx_seq_one_letter_code
_entity_poly.pdbx_strand_id
1 'polypeptide(L)' 'ILHDLGVRSVRLLTNNPAKITGLEDNGISVIGREPLHVGVVPANVRYLETKRRRMGHMLPAAEG' A
#
# COMPACT_ATOMS: atom_id res chain seq x y z
N ILE A 1 14.28 11.89 3.71
CA ILE A 1 13.12 12.71 3.28
C ILE A 1 12.06 12.84 4.38
N LEU A 2 11.24 11.82 4.70
CA LEU A 2 10.15 11.99 5.68
C LEU A 2 10.63 12.37 7.09
N HIS A 3 11.73 11.76 7.54
CA HIS A 3 12.41 12.13 8.78
C HIS A 3 12.91 13.57 8.75
N ASP A 4 13.53 14.00 7.64
CA ASP A 4 14.04 15.36 7.45
C ASP A 4 12.92 16.40 7.43
N LEU A 5 11.71 15.99 7.03
CA LEU A 5 10.49 16.79 7.09
C LEU A 5 9.81 16.77 8.49
N GLY A 6 10.40 16.06 9.47
CA GLY A 6 9.88 15.96 10.83
C GLY A 6 8.64 15.08 11.00
N VAL A 7 8.29 14.26 9.99
CA VAL A 7 7.12 13.38 10.04
C VAL A 7 7.40 12.19 10.95
N ARG A 8 6.55 12.01 11.97
CA ARG A 8 6.66 10.92 12.95
C ARG A 8 5.58 9.85 12.79
N SER A 9 4.46 10.20 12.18
CA SER A 9 3.37 9.26 11.91
C SER A 9 2.62 9.60 10.64
N VAL A 10 2.05 8.57 10.00
CA VAL A 10 1.27 8.71 8.77
C VAL A 10 0.04 7.81 8.77
N ARG A 11 -1.01 8.26 8.09
CA ARG A 11 -2.04 7.37 7.54
C ARG A 11 -1.64 7.04 6.11
N LEU A 12 -1.35 5.76 5.85
CA LEU A 12 -0.69 5.32 4.64
C LEU A 12 -1.69 4.85 3.59
N LEU A 13 -1.71 5.51 2.44
CA LEU A 13 -2.45 5.06 1.26
C LEU A 13 -1.63 3.98 0.54
N THR A 14 -1.92 2.69 0.78
CA THR A 14 -1.17 1.56 0.17
C THR A 14 -1.96 0.27 0.11
N ASN A 15 -1.75 -0.50 -0.98
CA ASN A 15 -2.13 -1.92 -1.07
C ASN A 15 -0.96 -2.87 -0.79
N ASN A 16 0.26 -2.34 -0.64
CA ASN A 16 1.46 -3.14 -0.39
C ASN A 16 1.78 -3.16 1.11
N PRO A 17 1.66 -4.31 1.81
CA PRO A 17 2.00 -4.41 3.24
C PRO A 17 3.48 -4.13 3.51
N ALA A 18 4.39 -4.42 2.58
CA ALA A 18 5.82 -4.16 2.77
C ALA A 18 6.14 -2.68 2.96
N LYS A 19 5.28 -1.77 2.46
CA LYS A 19 5.44 -0.33 2.70
C LYS A 19 5.07 0.09 4.12
N ILE A 20 4.25 -0.68 4.81
CA ILE A 20 3.92 -0.45 6.22
C ILE A 20 5.15 -0.79 7.06
N THR A 21 5.63 -2.03 6.95
CA THR A 21 6.82 -2.51 7.65
C THR A 21 8.03 -1.62 7.39
N GLY A 22 8.27 -1.25 6.13
CA GLY A 22 9.39 -0.36 5.81
C GLY A 22 9.31 1.02 6.45
N LEU A 23 8.13 1.58 6.69
CA LEU A 23 8.00 2.85 7.41
C LEU A 23 8.19 2.68 8.93
N GLU A 24 7.62 1.61 9.49
CA GLU A 24 7.75 1.29 10.91
C GLU A 24 9.20 1.00 11.29
N ASP A 25 9.92 0.23 10.48
CA ASP A 25 11.35 -0.08 10.65
C ASP A 25 12.23 1.19 10.56
N ASN A 26 11.75 2.22 9.87
CA ASN A 26 12.42 3.53 9.76
C ASN A 26 11.93 4.54 10.82
N GLY A 27 11.22 4.08 11.85
CA GLY A 27 10.78 4.90 12.99
C GLY A 27 9.57 5.80 12.69
N ILE A 28 8.84 5.56 11.61
CA ILE A 28 7.62 6.29 11.26
C ILE A 28 6.42 5.41 11.61
N SER A 29 5.60 5.84 12.57
CA SER A 29 4.41 5.10 12.98
C SER A 29 3.32 5.14 11.91
N VAL A 30 2.83 3.97 11.47
CA VAL A 30 1.67 3.89 10.58
C VAL A 30 0.40 3.80 11.44
N ILE A 31 -0.28 4.94 11.60
CA ILE A 31 -1.47 5.05 12.47
C ILE A 31 -2.78 4.64 11.77
N GLY A 32 -2.70 4.27 10.49
CA GLY A 32 -3.82 3.80 9.71
C GLY A 32 -3.42 3.48 8.29
N ARG A 33 -4.21 2.63 7.63
CA ARG A 33 -4.07 2.29 6.22
C ARG A 33 -5.34 2.69 5.48
N GLU A 34 -5.18 3.39 4.37
CA GLU A 34 -6.24 3.57 3.39
C GLU A 34 -5.93 2.71 2.15
N PRO A 35 -6.87 1.88 1.66
CA PRO A 35 -6.68 1.13 0.43
C PRO A 35 -6.57 2.06 -0.78
N LEU A 36 -5.72 1.70 -1.74
CA LEU A 36 -5.78 2.30 -3.08
C LEU A 36 -6.83 1.57 -3.90
N HIS A 37 -7.91 2.28 -4.23
CA HIS A 37 -8.93 1.79 -5.15
C HIS A 37 -8.41 1.91 -6.59
N VAL A 38 -7.75 0.86 -7.06
CA VAL A 38 -7.41 0.68 -8.47
C VAL A 38 -8.46 -0.23 -9.09
N GLY A 39 -9.30 0.34 -9.95
CA GLY A 39 -10.31 -0.42 -10.68
C GLY A 39 -9.67 -1.55 -11.49
N VAL A 40 -10.34 -2.69 -11.53
CA VAL A 40 -9.91 -3.83 -12.36
C VAL A 40 -10.47 -3.62 -13.77
N VAL A 41 -9.58 -3.42 -14.73
CA VAL A 41 -9.92 -3.38 -16.16
C VAL A 41 -9.16 -4.49 -16.88
N PRO A 42 -9.65 -5.04 -18.01
CA PRO A 42 -9.00 -6.16 -18.69
C PRO A 42 -7.49 -5.97 -18.94
N ALA A 43 -7.09 -4.73 -19.22
CA ALA A 43 -5.68 -4.37 -19.44
C ALA A 43 -4.78 -4.49 -18.20
N ASN A 44 -5.31 -4.38 -16.98
CA ASN A 44 -4.52 -4.37 -15.74
C ASN A 44 -4.68 -5.63 -14.87
N VAL A 45 -5.56 -6.57 -15.24
CA VAL A 45 -5.80 -7.83 -14.51
C VAL A 45 -4.49 -8.57 -14.23
N ARG A 46 -3.70 -8.84 -15.27
CA ARG A 46 -2.44 -9.61 -15.14
C ARG A 46 -1.42 -8.89 -14.24
N TYR A 47 -1.42 -7.56 -14.28
CA TYR A 47 -0.56 -6.74 -13.44
C TYR A 47 -0.96 -6.84 -11.96
N LEU A 48 -2.25 -6.68 -11.66
CA LEU A 48 -2.80 -6.79 -10.31
C LEU A 48 -2.63 -8.21 -9.74
N GLU A 49 -2.84 -9.25 -10.54
CA GLU A 49 -2.58 -10.64 -10.13
C GLU A 49 -1.10 -10.87 -9.80
N THR A 50 -0.19 -10.34 -10.62
CA THR A 50 1.26 -10.44 -10.36
C THR A 50 1.61 -9.75 -9.04
N LYS A 51 1.05 -8.56 -8.79
CA LYS A 51 1.24 -7.80 -7.54
C LYS A 51 0.68 -8.55 -6.33
N ARG A 52 -0.48 -9.20 -6.45
CA ARG A 52 -1.05 -10.03 -5.38
C ARG A 52 -0.19 -11.25 -5.11
N ARG A 53 0.11 -12.06 -6.13
CA ARG A 53 0.81 -13.35 -5.97
C ARG A 53 2.26 -13.20 -5.53
N ARG A 54 3.00 -12.23 -6.08
CA ARG A 54 4.45 -12.08 -5.81
C ARG A 54 4.76 -11.15 -4.65
N MET A 55 3.91 -10.17 -4.37
CA MET A 55 4.21 -9.10 -3.41
C MET A 55 3.14 -9.00 -2.31
N GLY A 56 2.24 -9.99 -2.19
CA GLY A 56 1.23 -10.04 -1.13
C GLY A 56 0.30 -8.83 -1.11
N HIS A 57 0.05 -8.18 -2.26
CA HIS A 57 -0.80 -6.98 -2.28
C HIS A 57 -2.22 -7.27 -1.78
N MET A 58 -2.67 -6.42 -0.85
CA MET A 58 -4.03 -6.34 -0.35
C MET A 58 -4.87 -5.54 -1.33
N LEU A 59 -5.40 -6.20 -2.36
CA LEU A 59 -6.32 -5.56 -3.29
C LEU A 59 -7.69 -5.42 -2.61
N PRO A 60 -8.32 -4.23 -2.67
CA PRO A 60 -9.71 -4.09 -2.25
C PRO A 60 -10.60 -5.04 -3.07
N ALA A 61 -11.71 -5.49 -2.48
CA ALA A 61 -12.74 -6.18 -3.25
C ALA A 61 -13.15 -5.26 -4.41
N ALA A 62 -13.29 -5.80 -5.61
CA ALA A 62 -13.79 -5.03 -6.73
C ALA A 62 -15.18 -4.51 -6.33
N GLU A 63 -15.32 -3.19 -6.21
CA GLU A 63 -16.65 -2.60 -6.17
C GLU A 63 -17.23 -2.82 -7.57
N GLY A 64 -18.32 -3.60 -7.61
CA GLY A 64 -19.07 -3.89 -8.82
C GLY A 64 -19.84 -2.69 -9.33
#